data_AF-A0A7D7ZQU0-F1
#
_entry.id   AF-A0A7D7ZQU0-F1
#
_cell.length_a   1.000
_cell.length_b   1.000
_cell.length_c   1.000
_cell.angle_alpha   90.00
_cell.angle_beta   90.00
_cell.angle_gamma   90.00
#
_symmetry.space_group_name_H-M   'P 1'
#
loop_
_entity.id
_entity.type
_entity.pdbx_description
1 polymer ?
#
loop_
_entity_poly.entity_id
_entity_poly.type
_entity_poly.pdbx_seq_one_letter_code
_entity_poly.pdbx_strand_id
1 'polypeptide(L)'
;MAGSVDIKEVAAILLEESEGMCLDILLQKHSPQNIRTKYGPILRRHLVHGDIDIIQNHLILQKFKPILFRYSHSEVNTQALALNVNLFWLERIIFNGIEFGMPPNTTTPTKKKNRAPRKIKVKETNAKPKKFIDQCMCVHQGSQFSRYDFIKFHVNYLGGAHLSKPAEDQLRLRETVAFDCETPGNIKILMGAGILQAKMDDQRRRHIYELADLVLLDTALHFCKSVVKRQKDISQLSSQ
;
A
#
# COMPACT_ATOMS: atom_id res chain seq x y z
N MET A 1 1.30 -28.51 -20.92
CA MET A 1 0.01 -27.84 -21.20
C MET A 1 -0.30 -26.98 -19.99
N ALA A 2 -0.12 -25.67 -20.08
CA ALA A 2 -0.49 -24.75 -18.99
C ALA A 2 -2.02 -24.65 -18.98
N GLY A 3 -2.65 -25.01 -17.86
CA GLY A 3 -4.10 -24.92 -17.71
C GLY A 3 -4.57 -23.50 -18.01
N SER A 4 -5.59 -23.36 -18.85
CA SER A 4 -6.23 -22.07 -19.08
C SER A 4 -6.76 -21.55 -17.75
N VAL A 5 -6.24 -20.42 -17.27
CA VAL A 5 -6.75 -19.74 -16.09
C VAL A 5 -8.22 -19.39 -16.34
N ASP A 6 -9.12 -19.87 -15.49
CA ASP A 6 -10.54 -19.54 -15.60
C ASP A 6 -10.75 -18.07 -15.21
N ILE A 7 -10.99 -17.23 -16.23
CA ILE A 7 -11.20 -15.80 -16.04
C ILE A 7 -12.39 -15.49 -15.12
N LYS A 8 -13.40 -16.36 -15.09
CA LYS A 8 -14.57 -16.18 -14.23
C LYS A 8 -14.20 -16.31 -12.77
N GLU A 9 -13.42 -17.34 -12.46
CA GLU A 9 -12.93 -17.61 -11.12
C GLU A 9 -12.04 -16.46 -10.64
N VAL A 10 -11.08 -16.03 -11.48
CA VAL A 10 -10.20 -14.89 -11.15
C VAL A 10 -11.00 -13.61 -10.94
N ALA A 11 -12.01 -13.34 -11.77
CA ALA A 11 -12.87 -12.16 -11.63
C ALA A 11 -13.69 -12.21 -10.34
N ALA A 12 -14.27 -13.36 -10.00
CA ALA A 12 -15.06 -13.55 -8.79
C ALA A 12 -14.20 -13.35 -7.53
N ILE A 13 -13.03 -13.99 -7.47
CA ILE A 13 -12.07 -13.86 -6.37
C ILE A 13 -11.61 -12.40 -6.23
N LEU A 14 -11.27 -11.73 -7.33
CA LEU A 14 -10.86 -10.33 -7.32
C LEU A 14 -11.94 -9.44 -6.70
N LEU A 15 -13.21 -9.64 -7.07
CA LEU A 15 -14.33 -8.86 -6.53
C LEU A 15 -14.57 -9.14 -5.06
N GLU A 16 -14.70 -10.41 -4.67
CA GLU A 16 -14.95 -10.81 -3.29
C GLU A 16 -13.88 -10.26 -2.34
N GLU A 17 -12.61 -10.44 -2.70
CA GLU A 17 -11.50 -9.98 -1.87
C GLU A 17 -11.42 -8.44 -1.81
N SER A 18 -11.71 -7.76 -2.93
CA SER A 18 -11.76 -6.30 -2.96
C SER A 18 -12.89 -5.74 -2.10
N GLU A 19 -14.10 -6.30 -2.22
CA GLU A 19 -15.25 -5.90 -1.42
C GLU A 19 -15.01 -6.15 0.07
N GLY A 20 -14.47 -7.33 0.41
CA GLY A 20 -14.12 -7.68 1.78
C GLY A 20 -13.07 -6.73 2.38
N MET A 21 -12.02 -6.37 1.63
CA MET A 21 -11.03 -5.39 2.10
C MET A 21 -11.65 -4.00 2.25
N CYS A 22 -12.46 -3.55 1.29
CA CYS A 22 -13.11 -2.24 1.37
C CYS A 22 -14.04 -2.14 2.57
N LEU A 23 -14.82 -3.19 2.86
CA LEU A 23 -15.68 -3.24 4.04
C LEU A 23 -14.86 -3.22 5.34
N ASP A 24 -13.79 -4.00 5.44
CA ASP A 24 -12.93 -4.00 6.64
C ASP A 24 -12.32 -2.62 6.90
N ILE A 25 -11.85 -1.93 5.86
CA ILE A 25 -11.27 -0.59 5.97
C ILE A 25 -12.34 0.43 6.39
N LEU A 26 -13.53 0.39 5.80
CA LEU A 26 -14.65 1.27 6.16
C LEU A 26 -15.09 1.09 7.62
N LEU A 27 -15.08 -0.16 8.10
CA LEU A 27 -15.41 -0.51 9.49
C LEU A 27 -14.22 -0.36 10.45
N GLN A 28 -13.08 0.14 9.97
CA GLN A 28 -11.84 0.31 10.74
C GLN A 28 -11.33 -0.98 11.41
N LYS A 29 -11.50 -2.13 10.73
CA LYS A 29 -11.05 -3.46 11.20
C LYS A 29 -9.60 -3.78 10.79
N HIS A 30 -8.84 -2.81 10.29
CA HIS A 30 -7.48 -2.99 9.76
C HIS A 30 -6.38 -3.00 10.83
N SER A 31 -6.43 -3.93 11.77
CA SER A 31 -5.34 -4.15 12.73
C SER A 31 -4.03 -4.53 12.04
N PRO A 32 -2.85 -4.36 12.68
CA PRO A 32 -1.59 -4.82 12.11
C PRO A 32 -1.66 -6.30 11.72
N GLN A 33 -2.24 -7.14 12.57
CA GLN A 33 -2.43 -8.56 12.24
C GLN A 33 -3.25 -8.75 10.95
N ASN A 34 -4.39 -8.07 10.80
CA ASN A 34 -5.25 -8.19 9.62
C ASN A 34 -4.56 -7.69 8.35
N ILE A 35 -3.85 -6.56 8.42
CA ILE A 35 -3.06 -6.06 7.28
C ILE A 35 -2.06 -7.13 6.83
N ARG A 36 -1.37 -7.72 7.81
CA ARG A 36 -0.31 -8.68 7.56
C ARG A 36 -0.85 -10.00 7.00
N THR A 37 -1.88 -10.57 7.61
CA THR A 37 -2.39 -11.91 7.25
C THR A 37 -3.45 -11.91 6.16
N LYS A 38 -4.12 -10.78 5.90
CA LYS A 38 -5.19 -10.67 4.89
C LYS A 38 -4.78 -9.78 3.72
N TYR A 39 -4.42 -8.52 3.97
CA TYR A 39 -4.23 -7.55 2.88
C TYR A 39 -2.96 -7.84 2.07
N GLY A 40 -1.84 -8.14 2.74
CA GLY A 40 -0.58 -8.50 2.07
C GLY A 40 -0.73 -9.63 1.04
N PRO A 41 -1.27 -10.80 1.42
CA PRO A 41 -1.50 -11.91 0.49
C PRO A 41 -2.43 -11.57 -0.69
N ILE A 42 -3.55 -10.89 -0.44
CA ILE A 42 -4.51 -10.46 -1.48
C ILE A 42 -3.81 -9.53 -2.48
N LEU A 43 -3.13 -8.50 -1.98
CA LEU A 43 -2.40 -7.54 -2.82
C LEU A 43 -1.28 -8.21 -3.62
N ARG A 44 -0.56 -9.17 -3.04
CA ARG A 44 0.46 -9.92 -3.78
C ARG A 44 -0.16 -10.70 -4.93
N ARG A 45 -1.24 -11.45 -4.68
CA ARG A 45 -1.89 -12.24 -5.73
C ARG A 45 -2.31 -11.32 -6.88
N HIS A 46 -3.05 -10.25 -6.57
CA HIS A 46 -3.62 -9.42 -7.63
C HIS A 46 -2.63 -8.49 -8.31
N LEU A 47 -1.74 -7.86 -7.55
CA LEU A 47 -0.84 -6.82 -8.07
C LEU A 47 0.54 -7.36 -8.45
N VAL A 48 1.08 -8.34 -7.73
CA VAL A 48 2.43 -8.87 -7.97
C VAL A 48 2.42 -10.09 -8.87
N HIS A 49 1.49 -11.04 -8.68
CA HIS A 49 1.35 -12.20 -9.57
C HIS A 49 0.57 -11.87 -10.84
N GLY A 50 -0.20 -10.77 -10.85
CA GLY A 50 -0.72 -10.18 -12.06
C GLY A 50 -2.17 -10.55 -12.41
N ASP A 51 -2.97 -11.07 -11.48
CA ASP A 51 -4.40 -11.34 -11.75
C ASP A 51 -5.13 -10.09 -12.25
N ILE A 52 -4.74 -8.91 -11.74
CA ILE A 52 -5.33 -7.66 -12.22
C ILE A 52 -4.99 -7.38 -13.68
N ASP A 53 -3.80 -7.76 -14.15
CA ASP A 53 -3.40 -7.58 -15.54
C ASP A 53 -4.15 -8.57 -16.44
N ILE A 54 -4.40 -9.79 -15.96
CA ILE A 54 -5.26 -10.78 -16.63
C ILE A 54 -6.66 -10.21 -16.83
N ILE A 55 -7.30 -9.70 -15.77
CA ILE A 55 -8.64 -9.10 -15.81
C ILE A 55 -8.64 -7.84 -16.69
N GLN A 56 -7.62 -7.00 -16.54
CA GLN A 56 -7.47 -5.77 -17.32
C GLN A 56 -7.41 -6.05 -18.82
N ASN A 57 -6.69 -7.08 -19.25
CA ASN A 57 -6.61 -7.47 -20.65
C ASN A 57 -7.98 -7.94 -21.18
N HIS A 58 -8.72 -8.74 -20.41
CA HIS A 58 -10.06 -9.19 -20.80
C HIS A 58 -11.06 -8.05 -20.88
N LEU A 59 -11.05 -7.11 -19.93
CA LEU A 59 -11.88 -5.90 -19.99
C LEU A 59 -11.62 -5.11 -21.28
N ILE A 60 -10.35 -4.94 -21.67
CA ILE A 60 -9.98 -4.22 -22.90
C ILE A 60 -10.48 -4.97 -24.15
N LEU A 61 -10.31 -6.30 -24.20
CA LEU A 61 -10.77 -7.12 -25.32
C LEU A 61 -12.30 -7.04 -25.50
N GLN A 62 -13.04 -6.99 -24.39
CA GLN A 62 -14.50 -6.83 -24.39
C GLN A 62 -14.96 -5.36 -24.51
N LYS A 63 -14.03 -4.43 -24.78
CA LYS A 63 -14.28 -2.98 -24.93
C LYS A 63 -14.86 -2.31 -23.67
N PHE A 64 -14.67 -2.91 -22.51
CA PHE A 64 -14.94 -2.28 -21.22
C PHE A 64 -13.84 -1.29 -20.83
N LYS A 65 -14.14 -0.45 -19.84
CA LYS A 65 -13.18 0.55 -19.36
C LYS A 65 -12.12 -0.11 -18.46
N PRO A 66 -10.86 0.34 -18.52
CA PRO A 66 -9.80 -0.20 -17.68
C PRO A 66 -9.99 0.13 -16.19
N ILE A 67 -9.39 -0.71 -15.34
CA ILE A 67 -9.21 -0.46 -13.92
C ILE A 67 -8.07 0.57 -13.79
N LEU A 68 -8.41 1.75 -13.29
CA LEU A 68 -7.46 2.83 -13.09
C LEU A 68 -7.40 3.18 -11.61
N PHE A 69 -6.18 3.28 -11.10
CA PHE A 69 -5.88 3.61 -9.72
C PHE A 69 -5.80 5.12 -9.58
N ARG A 70 -6.73 5.68 -8.80
CA ARG A 70 -6.72 7.11 -8.47
C ARG A 70 -5.88 7.30 -7.21
N TYR A 71 -4.77 8.01 -7.35
CA TYR A 71 -3.93 8.42 -6.22
C TYR A 71 -3.29 9.79 -6.48
N SER A 72 -3.02 10.53 -5.41
CA SER A 72 -2.26 11.78 -5.41
C SER A 72 -0.81 11.48 -5.69
N HIS A 73 -0.36 11.88 -6.87
CA HIS A 73 1.03 11.80 -7.27
C HIS A 73 1.47 13.16 -7.78
N SER A 74 2.56 13.66 -7.24
CA SER A 74 3.24 14.82 -7.79
C SER A 74 4.72 14.48 -7.94
N GLU A 75 5.35 14.97 -9.02
CA GLU A 75 6.81 14.97 -9.13
C GLU A 75 7.45 15.61 -7.89
N VAL A 76 6.74 16.55 -7.26
CA VAL A 76 7.13 17.20 -6.01
C VAL A 76 7.24 16.23 -4.84
N ASN A 77 6.33 15.24 -4.70
CA ASN A 77 6.43 14.25 -3.63
C ASN A 77 7.61 13.30 -3.85
N THR A 78 7.82 12.86 -5.10
CA THR A 78 8.99 12.04 -5.47
C THR A 78 10.29 12.81 -5.24
N GLN A 79 10.33 14.11 -5.59
CA GLN A 79 11.46 14.99 -5.30
C GLN A 79 11.66 15.21 -3.80
N ALA A 80 10.58 15.40 -3.03
CA ALA A 80 10.65 15.58 -1.59
C ALA A 80 11.15 14.33 -0.86
N LEU A 81 10.77 13.14 -1.32
CA LEU A 81 11.34 11.87 -0.85
C LEU A 81 12.84 11.78 -1.22
N ALA A 82 13.20 12.08 -2.48
CA ALA A 82 14.59 12.05 -2.94
C ALA A 82 15.51 13.05 -2.21
N LEU A 83 14.96 14.18 -1.78
CA LEU A 83 15.65 15.19 -0.98
C LEU A 83 15.62 14.91 0.53
N ASN A 84 15.06 13.77 0.97
CA ASN A 84 14.83 13.43 2.38
C ASN A 84 14.04 14.49 3.17
N VAL A 85 13.21 15.29 2.49
CA VAL A 85 12.29 16.25 3.12
C VAL A 85 11.16 15.47 3.82
N ASN A 86 10.72 14.37 3.20
CA ASN A 86 9.80 13.40 3.78
C ASN A 86 10.47 12.03 3.78
N LEU A 87 10.28 11.24 4.84
CA LEU A 87 10.85 9.89 4.94
C LEU A 87 10.01 8.85 4.17
N PHE A 88 8.71 9.10 4.02
CA PHE A 88 7.77 8.23 3.32
C PHE A 88 6.55 9.02 2.82
N TRP A 89 5.78 8.42 1.91
CA TRP A 89 4.57 8.99 1.31
C TRP A 89 3.37 8.08 1.56
N LEU A 90 2.30 8.63 2.12
CA LEU A 90 0.99 8.00 2.32
C LEU A 90 -0.08 9.05 2.03
N GLU A 91 -1.14 8.71 1.30
CA GLU A 91 -2.13 9.72 0.90
C GLU A 91 -3.02 10.15 2.06
N ARG A 92 -3.71 9.17 2.65
CA ARG A 92 -4.57 9.34 3.82
C ARG A 92 -5.05 7.98 4.28
N ILE A 93 -4.56 7.55 5.43
CA ILE A 93 -5.01 6.37 6.15
C ILE A 93 -5.49 6.81 7.53
N ILE A 94 -6.60 6.25 7.99
CA ILE A 94 -7.11 6.53 9.33
C ILE A 94 -6.91 5.26 10.13
N PHE A 95 -6.23 5.32 11.28
CA PHE A 95 -6.13 4.19 12.20
C PHE A 95 -6.45 4.64 13.63
N ASN A 96 -7.36 3.90 14.28
CA ASN A 96 -7.86 4.19 15.62
C ASN A 96 -8.28 5.66 15.84
N GLY A 97 -9.03 6.21 14.87
CA GLY A 97 -9.53 7.59 14.93
C GLY A 97 -8.49 8.67 14.63
N ILE A 98 -7.23 8.33 14.32
CA ILE A 98 -6.20 9.29 13.94
C ILE A 98 -5.88 9.16 12.46
N GLU A 99 -5.89 10.30 11.79
CA GLU A 99 -5.53 10.44 10.39
C GLU A 99 -4.01 10.57 10.22
N PHE A 100 -3.44 9.64 9.47
CA PHE A 100 -2.07 9.68 8.99
C PHE A 100 -2.08 9.83 7.49
N GLY A 101 -1.26 10.74 7.01
CA GLY A 101 -1.11 10.98 5.60
C GLY A 101 -0.30 12.24 5.45
N MET A 102 0.30 12.37 4.28
CA MET A 102 0.71 13.67 3.82
C MET A 102 -0.50 14.23 3.08
N PRO A 103 -1.32 15.10 3.71
CA PRO A 103 -2.34 15.79 2.96
C PRO A 103 -1.66 16.48 1.78
N PRO A 104 -2.33 16.53 0.62
CA PRO A 104 -1.80 16.99 -0.66
C PRO A 104 -0.85 18.20 -0.62
N ASN A 105 -0.95 19.07 0.38
CA ASN A 105 -0.24 20.35 0.42
C ASN A 105 0.74 20.51 1.60
N THR A 106 1.19 19.43 2.25
CA THR A 106 2.06 19.53 3.43
C THR A 106 3.50 19.10 3.13
N THR A 107 4.34 20.06 2.76
CA THR A 107 5.78 19.93 3.02
C THR A 107 6.03 20.51 4.40
N THR A 108 6.47 19.69 5.35
CA THR A 108 6.99 20.20 6.62
C THR A 108 8.25 21.01 6.30
N PRO A 109 8.34 22.29 6.67
CA PRO A 109 9.52 23.09 6.35
C PRO A 109 10.70 22.57 7.16
N THR A 110 11.61 21.83 6.52
CA THR A 110 12.95 21.60 7.07
C THR A 110 13.61 22.95 7.26
N LYS A 111 14.08 23.20 8.49
CA LYS A 111 14.82 24.40 8.93
C LYS A 111 16.07 24.63 8.05
N LYS A 112 15.89 25.19 6.85
CA LYS A 112 16.90 25.87 5.99
C LYS A 112 16.26 26.21 4.62
N LYS A 113 15.29 27.12 4.65
CA LYS A 113 14.96 28.14 3.60
C LYS A 113 13.51 28.60 3.82
N ASN A 114 13.36 29.83 4.29
CA ASN A 114 12.09 30.53 4.58
C ASN A 114 11.27 30.85 3.32
N ARG A 115 10.83 29.85 2.56
CA ARG A 115 9.67 30.00 1.67
C ARG A 115 8.91 28.69 1.65
N ALA A 116 7.70 28.69 2.23
CA ALA A 116 6.72 27.64 1.96
C ALA A 116 6.58 27.52 0.43
N PRO A 117 6.68 26.31 -0.16
CA PRO A 117 6.45 26.15 -1.59
C PRO A 117 5.05 26.71 -1.91
N ARG A 118 4.99 27.61 -2.90
CA ARG A 118 3.73 28.21 -3.39
C ARG A 118 2.75 27.07 -3.66
N LYS A 119 1.55 27.11 -3.05
CA LYS A 119 0.42 26.16 -3.19
C LYS A 119 0.72 25.06 -4.21
N ILE A 120 1.29 23.95 -3.74
CA ILE A 120 1.61 22.81 -4.60
C ILE A 120 0.27 22.27 -5.10
N LYS A 121 0.00 22.38 -6.41
CA LYS A 121 -1.21 21.76 -6.98
C LYS A 121 -0.97 20.25 -7.03
N VAL A 122 -1.56 19.53 -6.10
CA VAL A 122 -1.62 18.07 -6.23
C VAL A 122 -2.56 17.72 -7.36
N LYS A 123 -1.99 17.01 -8.34
CA LYS A 123 -2.74 16.44 -9.43
C LYS A 123 -3.11 15.02 -9.03
N GLU A 124 -4.40 14.76 -8.91
CA GLU A 124 -4.87 13.38 -8.84
C GLU A 124 -4.49 12.66 -10.14
N THR A 125 -3.81 11.53 -9.98
CA THR A 125 -3.37 10.70 -11.09
C THR A 125 -4.30 9.52 -11.21
N ASN A 126 -4.78 9.25 -12.43
CA ASN A 126 -5.43 7.99 -12.78
C ASN A 126 -4.39 7.13 -13.52
N ALA A 127 -3.87 6.10 -12.85
CA ALA A 127 -2.78 5.27 -13.36
C ALA A 127 -3.23 3.85 -13.70
N LYS A 128 -2.53 3.23 -14.65
CA LYS A 128 -2.60 1.77 -14.86
C LYS A 128 -1.98 1.01 -13.67
N PRO A 129 -2.32 -0.28 -13.45
CA PRO A 129 -1.81 -1.08 -12.34
C PRO A 129 -0.28 -1.00 -12.17
N LYS A 130 0.49 -1.19 -13.26
CA LYS A 130 1.95 -1.08 -13.23
C LYS A 130 2.47 0.27 -12.72
N LYS A 131 1.91 1.39 -13.19
CA LYS A 131 2.35 2.70 -12.71
C LYS A 131 1.93 2.97 -11.26
N PHE A 132 0.87 2.32 -10.78
CA PHE A 132 0.48 2.38 -9.37
C PHE A 132 1.45 1.56 -8.51
N ILE A 133 1.78 0.33 -8.90
CA ILE A 133 2.65 -0.56 -8.13
C ILE A 133 4.10 -0.06 -8.06
N ASP A 134 4.57 0.61 -9.12
CA ASP A 134 5.91 1.19 -9.22
C ASP A 134 6.02 2.57 -8.51
N GLN A 135 4.94 3.05 -7.87
CA GLN A 135 4.97 4.31 -7.14
C GLN A 135 5.99 4.23 -5.99
N CYS A 136 6.98 5.13 -5.99
CA CYS A 136 7.91 5.32 -4.89
C CYS A 136 7.16 5.79 -3.62
N MET A 137 7.31 5.03 -2.55
CA MET A 137 6.65 5.27 -1.25
C MET A 137 7.65 5.71 -0.18
N CYS A 138 8.94 5.39 -0.32
CA CYS A 138 9.96 5.71 0.67
C CYS A 138 11.34 5.83 0.00
N VAL A 139 12.18 6.73 0.51
CA VAL A 139 13.61 6.75 0.22
C VAL A 139 14.34 6.61 1.55
N HIS A 140 15.21 5.61 1.66
CA HIS A 140 15.97 5.34 2.87
C HIS A 140 17.41 4.97 2.51
N GLN A 141 18.38 5.68 3.11
CA GLN A 141 19.81 5.46 2.87
C GLN A 141 20.22 5.46 1.39
N GLY A 142 19.56 6.28 0.56
CA GLY A 142 19.83 6.38 -0.88
C GLY A 142 19.09 5.35 -1.74
N SER A 143 18.43 4.37 -1.15
CA SER A 143 17.58 3.40 -1.86
C SER A 143 16.13 3.89 -1.94
N GLN A 144 15.49 3.66 -3.09
CA GLN A 144 14.07 3.95 -3.30
C GLN A 144 13.25 2.67 -3.15
N PHE A 145 12.13 2.76 -2.46
CA PHE A 145 11.22 1.64 -2.21
C PHE A 145 9.82 1.98 -2.72
N SER A 146 9.32 1.15 -3.63
CA SER A 146 8.01 1.25 -4.26
C SER A 146 6.95 0.43 -3.54
N ARG A 147 5.66 0.61 -3.86
CA ARG A 147 4.58 -0.25 -3.33
C ARG A 147 4.87 -1.72 -3.58
N TYR A 148 5.43 -2.05 -4.75
CA TYR A 148 5.85 -3.40 -5.10
C TYR A 148 6.81 -3.99 -4.05
N ASP A 149 7.82 -3.22 -3.64
CA ASP A 149 8.83 -3.66 -2.69
C ASP A 149 8.21 -3.94 -1.32
N PHE A 150 7.29 -3.09 -0.87
CA PHE A 150 6.56 -3.28 0.39
C PHE A 150 5.64 -4.50 0.36
N ILE A 151 4.91 -4.73 -0.75
CA ILE A 151 4.06 -5.92 -0.91
C ILE A 151 4.92 -7.20 -0.88
N LYS A 152 6.05 -7.20 -1.61
CA LYS A 152 6.98 -8.33 -1.64
C LYS A 152 7.62 -8.59 -0.28
N PHE A 153 8.13 -7.54 0.37
CA PHE A 153 8.75 -7.62 1.69
C PHE A 153 7.82 -8.33 2.68
N HIS A 154 6.56 -7.91 2.70
CA HIS A 154 5.58 -8.41 3.66
C HIS A 154 5.28 -9.91 3.48
N VAL A 155 5.07 -10.36 2.24
CA VAL A 155 4.68 -11.75 2.01
C VAL A 155 5.86 -12.72 2.14
N ASN A 156 7.08 -12.27 1.81
CA ASN A 156 8.28 -13.06 2.05
C ASN A 156 8.56 -13.25 3.55
N TYR A 157 8.20 -12.28 4.39
CA TYR A 157 8.38 -12.36 5.85
C TYR A 157 7.40 -13.31 6.54
N LEU A 158 6.17 -13.48 6.03
CA LEU A 158 5.16 -14.37 6.61
C LEU A 158 5.18 -15.83 6.09
N GLY A 159 6.23 -16.25 5.39
CA GLY A 159 6.39 -17.66 4.97
C GLY A 159 5.89 -17.98 3.55
N GLY A 160 5.73 -16.99 2.67
CA GLY A 160 5.58 -17.25 1.25
C GLY A 160 6.88 -17.80 0.66
N ALA A 161 6.85 -19.04 0.18
CA ALA A 161 8.00 -19.74 -0.39
C ALA A 161 8.73 -18.92 -1.47
N HIS A 162 9.90 -18.38 -1.13
CA HIS A 162 11.15 -18.48 -1.89
C HIS A 162 12.34 -18.10 -0.98
N LEU A 163 13.04 -19.15 -0.58
CA LEU A 163 14.48 -19.34 -0.37
C LEU A 163 15.43 -18.12 -0.45
N SER A 164 16.38 -18.17 0.48
CA SER A 164 17.61 -17.37 0.65
C SER A 164 17.48 -16.13 1.53
N LYS A 165 18.48 -16.00 2.41
CA LYS A 165 18.76 -15.01 3.47
C LYS A 165 17.98 -13.68 3.36
N PRO A 166 17.55 -13.08 4.49
CA PRO A 166 16.93 -11.75 4.46
C PRO A 166 17.86 -10.81 3.69
N ALA A 167 17.41 -10.36 2.52
CA ALA A 167 18.16 -9.39 1.75
C ALA A 167 18.35 -8.14 2.62
N GLU A 168 19.52 -7.52 2.58
CA GLU A 168 19.87 -6.33 3.36
C GLU A 168 18.79 -5.23 3.24
N ASP A 169 18.15 -5.13 2.07
CA ASP A 169 17.04 -4.23 1.79
C ASP A 169 15.77 -4.50 2.61
N GLN A 170 15.51 -5.75 2.99
CA GLN A 170 14.41 -6.11 3.90
C GLN A 170 14.67 -5.64 5.33
N LEU A 171 15.93 -5.65 5.79
CA LEU A 171 16.30 -5.09 7.09
C LEU A 171 16.17 -3.56 7.08
N ARG A 172 16.60 -2.90 5.99
CA ARG A 172 16.49 -1.44 5.80
C ARG A 172 15.04 -0.95 5.87
N LEU A 173 14.10 -1.69 5.28
CA LEU A 173 12.65 -1.39 5.36
C LEU A 173 12.07 -1.54 6.78
N ARG A 174 12.64 -2.41 7.62
CA ARG A 174 12.16 -2.64 9.00
C ARG A 174 12.53 -1.54 9.97
N GLU A 175 13.60 -0.83 9.69
CA GLU A 175 14.20 0.16 10.59
C GLU A 175 13.75 1.59 10.30
N THR A 176 12.89 1.78 9.28
CA THR A 176 12.53 3.11 8.80
C THR A 176 11.67 3.88 9.81
N VAL A 177 10.42 3.48 10.04
CA VAL A 177 9.49 4.09 11.01
C VAL A 177 8.44 3.06 11.44
N ALA A 178 8.03 3.08 12.70
CA ALA A 178 6.85 2.36 13.19
C ALA A 178 5.97 3.26 14.07
N PHE A 179 4.70 2.93 14.21
CA PHE A 179 3.71 3.66 14.98
C PHE A 179 3.09 2.71 16.00
N ASP A 180 3.11 3.11 17.26
CA ASP A 180 2.60 2.34 18.37
C ASP A 180 1.31 2.96 18.90
N CYS A 181 0.24 2.17 18.85
CA CYS A 181 -1.13 2.61 19.11
C CYS A 181 -1.71 1.85 20.30
N GLU A 182 -1.16 2.08 21.49
CA GLU A 182 -1.58 1.39 22.73
C GLU A 182 -3.04 1.69 23.10
N THR A 183 -3.53 2.92 22.83
CA THR A 183 -4.93 3.31 23.04
C THR A 183 -5.48 4.14 21.88
N PRO A 184 -6.81 4.11 21.60
CA PRO A 184 -7.41 4.98 20.59
C PRO A 184 -7.10 6.45 20.88
N GLY A 185 -6.64 7.19 19.87
CA GLY A 185 -6.26 8.59 20.04
C GLY A 185 -4.85 8.84 20.60
N ASN A 186 -4.08 7.81 20.96
CA ASN A 186 -2.70 7.96 21.44
C ASN A 186 -1.72 7.18 20.56
N ILE A 187 -0.87 7.91 19.83
CA ILE A 187 0.06 7.31 18.88
C ILE A 187 1.46 7.79 19.16
N LYS A 188 2.35 6.82 19.40
CA LYS A 188 3.77 7.06 19.60
C LYS A 188 4.53 6.66 18.34
N ILE A 189 5.27 7.61 17.78
CA ILE A 189 6.18 7.34 16.66
C ILE A 189 7.45 6.69 17.23
N LEU A 190 7.83 5.54 16.68
CA LEU A 190 9.02 4.77 17.02
C LEU A 190 10.04 4.84 15.88
N MET A 191 11.31 5.04 16.24
CA MET A 191 12.45 5.09 15.30
C MET A 191 13.64 4.31 15.86
N GLY A 192 14.46 3.73 14.97
CA GLY A 192 15.71 3.05 15.34
C GLY A 192 15.54 1.96 16.40
N ALA A 193 16.34 2.00 17.46
CA ALA A 193 16.33 1.02 18.54
C ALA A 193 14.96 0.88 19.26
N GLY A 194 14.14 1.94 19.26
CA GLY A 194 12.79 1.89 19.83
C GLY A 194 11.84 0.96 19.06
N ILE A 195 12.06 0.79 17.75
CA ILE A 195 11.32 -0.18 16.93
C ILE A 195 11.68 -1.60 17.36
N LEU A 196 12.97 -1.89 17.52
CA LEU A 196 13.46 -3.22 17.90
C LEU A 196 12.96 -3.63 19.28
N GLN A 197 13.05 -2.74 20.27
CA GLN A 197 12.56 -3.01 21.63
C GLN A 197 11.06 -3.31 21.63
N ALA A 198 10.27 -2.52 20.91
CA ALA A 198 8.82 -2.70 20.87
C ALA A 198 8.41 -3.99 20.10
N LYS A 199 9.24 -4.46 19.17
CA LYS A 199 9.04 -5.74 18.46
C LYS A 199 9.36 -6.97 19.32
N MET A 200 10.23 -6.84 20.32
CA MET A 200 10.58 -7.92 21.25
C MET A 200 9.51 -8.12 22.34
N ASP A 201 8.56 -7.19 22.46
CA ASP A 201 7.41 -7.28 23.37
C ASP A 201 6.19 -7.82 22.61
N ASP A 202 5.79 -9.05 22.90
CA ASP A 202 4.68 -9.74 22.23
C ASP A 202 3.30 -9.08 22.43
N GLN A 203 3.10 -8.40 23.56
CA GLN A 203 1.84 -7.67 23.83
C GLN A 203 1.82 -6.40 22.99
N ARG A 204 2.91 -5.64 23.02
CA ARG A 204 3.03 -4.37 22.32
C ARG A 204 3.07 -4.54 20.80
N ARG A 205 3.71 -5.59 20.29
CA ARG A 205 3.82 -5.91 18.85
C ARG A 205 2.49 -5.98 18.11
N ARG A 206 1.40 -6.33 18.79
CA ARG A 206 0.05 -6.40 18.21
C ARG A 206 -0.54 -5.02 17.88
N HIS A 207 -0.02 -3.99 18.52
CA HIS A 207 -0.48 -2.60 18.41
C HIS A 207 0.47 -1.72 17.57
N ILE A 208 1.59 -2.30 17.11
CA ILE A 208 2.58 -1.61 16.30
C ILE A 208 2.27 -1.78 14.81
N TYR A 209 2.05 -0.66 14.14
CA TYR A 209 2.01 -0.54 12.70
C TYR A 209 3.40 -0.21 12.18
N GLU A 210 3.96 -1.08 11.35
CA GLU A 210 5.21 -0.79 10.63
C GLU A 210 4.90 0.07 9.40
N LEU A 211 5.89 0.81 8.88
CA LEU A 211 5.75 1.53 7.62
C LEU A 211 5.21 0.60 6.50
N ALA A 212 5.67 -0.65 6.46
CA ALA A 212 5.16 -1.64 5.51
C ALA A 212 3.66 -1.91 5.68
N ASP A 213 3.16 -2.02 6.93
CA ASP A 213 1.72 -2.21 7.19
C ASP A 213 0.92 -1.00 6.69
N LEU A 214 1.43 0.21 6.91
CA LEU A 214 0.76 1.43 6.47
C LEU A 214 0.72 1.56 4.95
N VAL A 215 1.83 1.21 4.26
CA VAL A 215 1.87 1.19 2.79
C VAL A 215 0.92 0.13 2.24
N LEU A 216 0.80 -1.04 2.88
CA LEU A 216 -0.17 -2.07 2.50
C LEU A 216 -1.61 -1.60 2.69
N LEU A 217 -1.91 -0.92 3.79
CA LEU A 217 -3.24 -0.36 4.05
C LEU A 217 -3.62 0.72 3.01
N ASP A 218 -2.71 1.65 2.73
CA ASP A 218 -2.88 2.67 1.68
C ASP A 218 -3.09 1.99 0.32
N THR A 219 -2.27 0.98 0.01
CA THR A 219 -2.40 0.22 -1.24
C THR A 219 -3.73 -0.52 -1.35
N ALA A 220 -4.18 -1.16 -0.27
CA ALA A 220 -5.47 -1.84 -0.18
C ALA A 220 -6.64 -0.87 -0.39
N LEU A 221 -6.57 0.32 0.20
CA LEU A 221 -7.58 1.37 0.04
C LEU A 221 -7.75 1.77 -1.42
N HIS A 222 -6.65 2.08 -2.11
CA HIS A 222 -6.70 2.48 -3.51
C HIS A 222 -7.09 1.32 -4.43
N PHE A 223 -6.60 0.12 -4.13
CA PHE A 223 -6.93 -1.10 -4.87
C PHE A 223 -8.41 -1.42 -4.80
N CYS A 224 -8.96 -1.59 -3.60
CA CYS A 224 -10.35 -2.02 -3.45
C CYS A 224 -11.32 -0.98 -4.04
N LYS A 225 -11.08 0.31 -3.82
CA LYS A 225 -11.89 1.38 -4.42
C LYS A 225 -11.86 1.36 -5.95
N SER A 226 -10.71 1.05 -6.54
CA SER A 226 -10.54 1.03 -8.00
C SER A 226 -11.22 -0.18 -8.63
N VAL A 227 -11.13 -1.35 -7.98
CA VAL A 227 -11.80 -2.58 -8.40
C VAL A 227 -13.32 -2.46 -8.24
N VAL A 228 -13.81 -2.05 -7.07
CA VAL A 228 -15.25 -1.87 -6.80
C VAL A 228 -15.89 -0.86 -7.74
N LYS A 229 -15.17 0.20 -8.12
CA LYS A 229 -15.65 1.16 -9.14
C LYS A 229 -15.90 0.51 -10.51
N ARG A 230 -15.28 -0.65 -10.77
CA ARG A 230 -15.42 -1.46 -11.99
C ARG A 230 -16.22 -2.74 -11.77
N GLN A 231 -16.84 -2.92 -10.60
CA GLN A 231 -17.57 -4.13 -10.24
C GLN A 231 -18.54 -4.58 -11.34
N LYS A 232 -19.38 -3.67 -11.87
CA LYS A 232 -20.34 -4.00 -12.94
C LYS A 232 -19.69 -4.58 -14.19
N ASP A 233 -18.54 -4.04 -14.60
CA ASP A 233 -17.83 -4.49 -15.81
C ASP A 233 -17.15 -5.84 -15.54
N ILE A 234 -16.61 -6.04 -14.33
CA ILE A 234 -15.94 -7.28 -13.92
C ILE A 234 -16.94 -8.42 -13.69
N SER A 235 -18.13 -8.15 -13.11
CA SER A 235 -19.17 -9.16 -12.91
C SER A 235 -19.76 -9.68 -14.23
N GLN A 236 -19.66 -8.91 -15.32
CA GLN A 236 -20.05 -9.40 -16.64
C GLN A 236 -19.05 -10.44 -17.18
N LEU A 237 -17.77 -10.35 -16.81
CA LEU A 237 -16.77 -11.37 -17.13
C LEU A 237 -17.02 -12.68 -16.36
N SER A 238 -17.53 -12.60 -15.13
CA SER A 238 -17.82 -13.79 -14.33
C SER A 238 -19.10 -14.54 -14.76
N SER A 239 -19.96 -13.88 -15.55
CA SER A 239 -21.29 -14.40 -15.91
C SER A 239 -21.41 -14.98 -17.32
N GLN A 240 -20.40 -14.77 -18.18
CA GLN A 240 -20.36 -15.24 -19.59
C GLN A 240 -19.64 -16.56 -19.71
#